data_AF-Q8MVU3-F1
#
_entry.id   AF-Q8MVU3-F1
#
_cell.length_a   1.000
_cell.length_b   1.000
_cell.length_c   1.000
_cell.angle_alpha   90.00
_cell.angle_beta   90.00
_cell.angle_gamma   90.00
#
_symmetry.space_group_name_H-M   'P 1'
#
loop_
_entity.id
_entity.type
_entity.pdbx_description
1 polymer ?
#
loop_
_entity_poly.entity_id
_entity_poly.type
_entity_poly.pdbx_seq_one_letter_code
_entity_poly.pdbx_strand_id
1 'polypeptide(L)'
;MAAHDKNFDVIPIGHTFFFIWRIKQFELVPVPKEDYGKFYKGDCYIVACCTENPTGGHSKMESKPILNGHGYCHIHFWIGSESTKDEAGVAAIKSVELDDFLGGYPVQHREIEEFESRQFSSYFKNGIIYLKGGYESGFTKMIDELKPSLLHVKGKKRPIVYECAEISWKVMNNGDVFILLVPNFVFVWTGKHSNRMERTTAIRVANDLKSELNRFKLSSVILEDGKEVEQTSGAEYDAFNKALSLDKKDIDLKQMPKGYDYAASDKSFESHERSFVTLYKCFEGTETIDISFVKNGPLSRADLDTNDTFIVENGSEGLWVWVGKKATQKERQSAIKYAMELINKKKYPNNTPVTKVLEGDESVEFKSLFESWQMSEQEKITSARLFRVSRNGIFKQVANYEPDDLEEDNIMILDVMDKIYVWIGNQFAERIADEAHVDKVAQRFIQEDKSGRKFQPNQIIKLKQGSEDGAFKSYFPKWN
;
A
#
# COMPACT_ATOMS: atom_id res chain seq x y z
N MET A 1 10.86 19.15 29.00
CA MET A 1 10.78 18.82 27.56
C MET A 1 12.19 18.49 27.12
N ALA A 2 12.40 17.29 26.57
CA ALA A 2 13.69 16.98 25.94
C ALA A 2 13.95 18.01 24.83
N ALA A 3 15.20 18.41 24.63
CA ALA A 3 15.55 19.28 23.51
C ALA A 3 15.32 18.49 22.21
N HIS A 4 14.39 18.96 21.38
CA HIS A 4 14.14 18.43 20.03
C HIS A 4 14.68 19.39 18.97
N ASP A 5 14.88 18.88 17.75
CA ASP A 5 15.34 19.67 16.61
C ASP A 5 14.38 20.82 16.30
N LYS A 6 14.90 22.05 16.25
CA LYS A 6 14.11 23.27 16.01
C LYS A 6 13.38 23.26 14.66
N ASN A 7 13.85 22.46 13.70
CA ASN A 7 13.18 22.31 12.41
C ASN A 7 11.81 21.62 12.53
N PHE A 8 11.50 20.95 13.65
CA PHE A 8 10.20 20.33 13.88
C PHE A 8 9.14 21.34 14.35
N ASP A 9 9.53 22.51 14.86
CA ASP A 9 8.61 23.53 15.36
C ASP A 9 7.70 24.11 14.27
N VAL A 10 8.04 23.91 12.99
CA VAL A 10 7.21 24.31 11.84
C VAL A 10 5.98 23.42 11.65
N ILE A 11 5.93 22.25 12.30
CA ILE A 11 4.84 21.28 12.13
C ILE A 11 3.60 21.77 12.88
N PRO A 12 2.47 21.98 12.19
CA PRO A 12 1.23 22.40 12.85
C PRO A 12 0.57 21.19 13.51
N ILE A 13 0.90 20.93 14.78
CA ILE A 13 0.31 19.83 15.56
C ILE A 13 -1.22 19.95 15.57
N GLY A 14 -1.90 18.82 15.37
CA GLY A 14 -3.36 18.77 15.24
C GLY A 14 -3.89 19.24 13.87
N HIS A 15 -3.03 19.47 12.90
CA HIS A 15 -3.41 19.75 11.51
C HIS A 15 -2.75 18.75 10.55
N THR A 16 -3.31 18.67 9.34
CA THR A 16 -2.69 17.96 8.24
C THR A 16 -1.41 18.68 7.79
N PHE A 17 -0.37 17.95 7.42
CA PHE A 17 0.89 18.55 6.98
C PHE A 17 1.65 17.67 5.99
N PHE A 18 2.57 18.30 5.25
CA PHE A 18 3.56 17.61 4.41
C PHE A 18 4.86 18.40 4.38
N PHE A 19 5.93 17.79 4.89
CA PHE A 19 7.25 18.41 4.99
C PHE A 19 8.35 17.48 4.48
N ILE A 20 9.35 18.06 3.82
CA ILE A 20 10.58 17.37 3.45
C ILE A 20 11.76 18.13 4.01
N TRP A 21 12.64 17.41 4.70
CA TRP A 21 13.95 17.88 5.11
C TRP A 21 15.03 17.03 4.45
N ARG A 22 16.16 17.66 4.18
CA ARG A 22 17.38 17.06 3.64
C ARG A 22 18.44 17.09 4.73
N ILE A 23 19.17 15.98 4.91
CA ILE A 23 20.28 15.91 5.87
C ILE A 23 21.48 16.65 5.29
N LYS A 24 22.07 17.55 6.07
CA LYS A 24 23.34 18.22 5.74
C LYS A 24 24.21 18.27 6.99
N GLN A 25 25.37 17.62 6.96
CA GLN A 25 26.34 17.68 8.09
C GLN A 25 25.68 17.45 9.45
N PHE A 26 24.91 16.37 9.58
CA PHE A 26 24.17 15.99 10.80
C PHE A 26 22.96 16.87 11.18
N GLU A 27 22.62 17.88 10.39
CA GLU A 27 21.46 18.78 10.62
C GLU A 27 20.35 18.60 9.59
N LEU A 28 19.11 18.93 9.99
CA LEU A 28 17.96 18.99 9.08
C LEU A 28 17.90 20.35 8.38
N VAL A 29 17.82 20.33 7.05
CA VAL A 29 17.61 21.52 6.22
C VAL A 29 16.26 21.37 5.50
N PRO A 30 15.30 22.29 5.67
CA PRO A 30 14.02 22.21 4.97
C PRO A 30 14.22 22.32 3.46
N VAL A 31 13.54 21.45 2.71
CA VAL A 31 13.54 21.48 1.25
C VAL A 31 12.51 22.52 0.78
N PRO A 32 12.83 23.40 -0.19
CA PRO A 32 11.85 24.29 -0.79
C PRO A 32 10.70 23.52 -1.45
N LYS A 33 9.47 24.02 -1.35
CA LYS A 33 8.27 23.30 -1.85
C LYS A 33 8.32 23.05 -3.37
N GLU A 34 8.97 23.93 -4.12
CA GLU A 34 9.23 23.82 -5.56
C GLU A 34 10.16 22.66 -5.93
N ASP A 35 10.93 22.16 -4.96
CA ASP A 35 11.86 21.04 -5.12
C ASP A 35 11.32 19.74 -4.52
N TYR A 36 10.10 19.73 -3.97
CA TYR A 36 9.46 18.49 -3.51
C TYR A 36 9.33 17.50 -4.67
N GLY A 37 9.82 16.27 -4.43
CA GLY A 37 9.91 15.22 -5.43
C GLY A 37 11.28 15.14 -6.12
N LYS A 38 12.21 16.05 -5.83
CA LYS A 38 13.61 15.97 -6.30
C LYS A 38 14.50 15.50 -5.16
N PHE A 39 15.20 14.39 -5.37
CA PHE A 39 16.08 13.79 -4.35
C PHE A 39 17.47 13.60 -4.92
N TYR A 40 18.48 14.01 -4.16
CA TYR A 40 19.88 13.82 -4.52
C TYR A 40 20.36 12.43 -4.10
N LYS A 41 20.92 11.65 -5.03
CA LYS A 41 21.41 10.28 -4.81
C LYS A 41 22.48 10.20 -3.71
N GLY A 42 23.26 11.26 -3.53
CA GLY A 42 24.32 11.34 -2.53
C GLY A 42 23.85 11.67 -1.12
N ASP A 43 22.55 11.89 -0.89
CA ASP A 43 22.05 12.43 0.37
C ASP A 43 20.89 11.62 0.95
N CYS A 44 20.55 11.92 2.20
CA CYS A 44 19.40 11.37 2.91
C CYS A 44 18.35 12.45 3.20
N TYR A 45 17.09 12.03 3.28
CA TYR A 45 15.94 12.92 3.46
C TYR A 45 14.98 12.36 4.50
N ILE A 46 14.21 13.25 5.13
CA ILE A 46 13.05 12.90 5.94
C ILE A 46 11.81 13.52 5.28
N VAL A 47 10.81 12.69 5.00
CA VAL A 47 9.50 13.12 4.51
C VAL A 47 8.47 12.77 5.57
N ALA A 48 7.79 13.80 6.08
CA ALA A 48 6.72 13.62 7.06
C ALA A 48 5.39 14.07 6.46
N CYS A 49 4.40 13.19 6.50
CA CYS A 49 3.06 13.43 6.01
C CYS A 49 2.07 13.13 7.12
N CYS A 50 1.12 14.01 7.39
CA CYS A 50 0.00 13.70 8.26
C CYS A 50 -1.32 14.16 7.66
N THR A 51 -2.31 13.27 7.69
CA THR A 51 -3.58 13.46 6.98
C THR A 51 -4.73 12.95 7.82
N GLU A 52 -5.96 13.35 7.48
CA GLU A 52 -7.17 12.85 8.15
C GLU A 52 -7.59 11.45 7.65
N ASN A 53 -7.02 10.98 6.53
CA ASN A 53 -7.39 9.71 5.90
C ASN A 53 -6.14 8.82 5.65
N PRO A 54 -6.20 7.49 5.88
CA PRO A 54 -5.02 6.61 5.79
C PRO A 54 -4.34 6.59 4.42
N THR A 55 -5.10 6.77 3.34
CA THR A 55 -4.62 6.75 1.95
C THR A 55 -4.47 8.16 1.37
N GLY A 56 -4.46 9.17 2.23
CA GLY A 56 -4.32 10.57 1.86
C GLY A 56 -2.88 11.03 1.74
N GLY A 57 -2.73 12.29 1.32
CA GLY A 57 -1.44 13.01 1.35
C GLY A 57 -0.86 13.23 -0.03
N HIS A 58 -0.37 14.45 -0.26
CA HIS A 58 0.45 14.75 -1.43
C HIS A 58 1.36 15.93 -1.11
N SER A 59 2.48 16.02 -1.81
CA SER A 59 3.50 17.08 -1.67
C SER A 59 2.99 18.51 -1.71
N LYS A 60 1.80 18.74 -2.28
CA LYS A 60 1.17 20.06 -2.44
C LYS A 60 -0.04 20.30 -1.52
N MET A 61 -0.23 19.47 -0.50
CA MET A 61 -1.42 19.58 0.35
C MET A 61 -1.37 20.83 1.23
N GLU A 62 -2.55 21.38 1.51
CA GLU A 62 -2.72 22.49 2.43
C GLU A 62 -2.95 21.98 3.85
N SER A 63 -2.58 22.79 4.84
CA SER A 63 -2.84 22.50 6.25
C SER A 63 -4.30 22.71 6.59
N LYS A 64 -4.92 21.71 7.23
CA LYS A 64 -6.31 21.73 7.69
C LYS A 64 -6.41 21.11 9.08
N PRO A 65 -7.30 21.59 9.96
CA PRO A 65 -7.49 21.00 11.28
C PRO A 65 -7.87 19.52 11.17
N ILE A 66 -7.25 18.68 11.99
CA ILE A 66 -7.66 17.29 12.17
C ILE A 66 -8.73 17.28 13.26
N LEU A 67 -9.94 16.86 12.90
CA LEU A 67 -11.10 16.97 13.79
C LEU A 67 -11.19 15.79 14.78
N ASN A 68 -10.60 14.65 14.44
CA ASN A 68 -10.66 13.43 15.24
C ASN A 68 -9.27 12.78 15.39
N GLY A 69 -8.86 12.52 16.62
CA GLY A 69 -7.63 11.80 16.93
C GLY A 69 -6.35 12.58 16.60
N HIS A 70 -5.26 11.86 16.36
CA HIS A 70 -3.93 12.40 16.06
C HIS A 70 -3.62 12.47 14.55
N GLY A 71 -4.54 12.01 13.69
CA GLY A 71 -4.34 11.88 12.25
C GLY A 71 -3.50 10.67 11.86
N TYR A 72 -3.52 10.34 10.57
CA TYR A 72 -2.67 9.30 9.98
C TYR A 72 -1.34 9.92 9.58
N CYS A 73 -0.36 9.77 10.47
CA CYS A 73 0.97 10.34 10.28
C CYS A 73 1.97 9.27 9.84
N HIS A 74 2.76 9.59 8.82
CA HIS A 74 3.81 8.76 8.26
C HIS A 74 5.14 9.54 8.26
N ILE A 75 6.20 8.90 8.71
CA ILE A 75 7.58 9.42 8.63
C ILE A 75 8.36 8.47 7.73
N HIS A 76 8.92 9.00 6.65
CA HIS A 76 9.78 8.26 5.75
C HIS A 76 11.18 8.84 5.88
N PHE A 77 12.19 8.00 6.09
CA PHE A 77 13.57 8.41 5.89
C PHE A 77 14.10 7.74 4.62
N TRP A 78 14.42 8.56 3.63
CA TRP A 78 14.87 8.14 2.32
C TRP A 78 16.39 8.21 2.24
N ILE A 79 17.00 7.14 1.74
CA ILE A 79 18.45 6.98 1.65
C ILE A 79 18.84 6.84 0.17
N GLY A 80 19.64 7.80 -0.31
CA GLY A 80 20.16 7.78 -1.66
C GLY A 80 21.23 6.71 -1.86
N SER A 81 21.34 6.19 -3.08
CA SER A 81 22.26 5.12 -3.46
C SER A 81 23.75 5.47 -3.32
N GLU A 82 24.07 6.77 -3.34
CA GLU A 82 25.42 7.33 -3.21
C GLU A 82 25.64 7.99 -1.83
N SER A 83 24.68 7.87 -0.90
CA SER A 83 24.75 8.49 0.43
C SER A 83 25.73 7.80 1.39
N THR A 84 26.24 8.57 2.35
CA THR A 84 27.15 8.04 3.36
C THR A 84 26.41 7.26 4.45
N LYS A 85 27.08 6.28 5.07
CA LYS A 85 26.51 5.53 6.19
C LYS A 85 26.19 6.43 7.39
N ASP A 86 26.99 7.46 7.59
CA ASP A 86 26.79 8.42 8.69
C ASP A 86 25.51 9.24 8.45
N GLU A 87 25.29 9.77 7.25
CA GLU A 87 24.05 10.48 6.91
C GLU A 87 22.80 9.59 6.97
N ALA A 88 22.90 8.33 6.53
CA ALA A 88 21.83 7.35 6.69
C ALA A 88 21.52 7.09 8.18
N GLY A 89 22.57 7.00 9.02
CA GLY A 89 22.44 6.89 10.47
C GLY A 89 21.75 8.11 11.10
N VAL A 90 22.10 9.31 10.66
CA VAL A 90 21.44 10.55 11.08
C VAL A 90 19.97 10.57 10.70
N ALA A 91 19.64 10.21 9.46
CA ALA A 91 18.26 10.17 8.99
C ALA A 91 17.40 9.24 9.86
N ALA A 92 17.92 8.06 10.23
CA ALA A 92 17.26 7.12 11.12
C ALA A 92 17.12 7.65 12.57
N ILE A 93 18.15 8.32 13.10
CA ILE A 93 18.06 8.94 14.45
C ILE A 93 17.02 10.06 14.45
N LYS A 94 17.05 10.93 13.44
CA LYS A 94 16.15 12.06 13.30
C LYS A 94 14.70 11.63 13.04
N SER A 95 14.47 10.51 12.36
CA SER A 95 13.11 9.96 12.23
C SER A 95 12.54 9.46 13.55
N VAL A 96 13.37 8.88 14.42
CA VAL A 96 12.97 8.49 15.79
C VAL A 96 12.71 9.72 16.66
N GLU A 97 13.57 10.74 16.57
CA GLU A 97 13.37 12.01 17.28
C GLU A 97 12.05 12.70 16.86
N LEU A 98 11.74 12.69 15.56
CA LEU A 98 10.49 13.23 15.02
C LEU A 98 9.27 12.40 15.45
N ASP A 99 9.40 11.07 15.51
CA ASP A 99 8.36 10.17 16.02
C ASP A 99 8.00 10.53 17.46
N ASP A 100 9.00 10.65 18.34
CA ASP A 100 8.83 11.03 19.74
C ASP A 100 8.22 12.44 19.86
N PHE A 101 8.67 13.40 19.05
CA PHE A 101 8.09 14.76 18.99
C PHE A 101 6.58 14.74 18.63
N LEU A 102 6.18 13.82 17.74
CA LEU A 102 4.78 13.63 17.33
C LEU A 102 4.00 12.69 18.27
N GLY A 103 4.53 12.37 19.45
CA GLY A 103 3.85 11.53 20.45
C GLY A 103 3.97 10.03 20.20
N GLY A 104 4.89 9.63 19.32
CA GLY A 104 5.20 8.24 18.97
C GLY A 104 4.24 7.60 17.98
N TYR A 105 3.10 8.22 17.67
CA TYR A 105 2.05 7.67 16.82
C TYR A 105 2.42 7.41 15.34
N PRO A 106 3.38 8.11 14.71
CA PRO A 106 3.64 7.92 13.29
C PRO A 106 4.10 6.50 12.90
N VAL A 107 3.66 6.07 11.71
CA VAL A 107 4.20 4.89 11.01
C VAL A 107 5.53 5.28 10.38
N GLN A 108 6.60 4.53 10.66
CA GLN A 108 7.93 4.83 10.12
C GLN A 108 8.29 3.90 8.96
N HIS A 109 8.86 4.49 7.91
CA HIS A 109 9.25 3.80 6.68
C HIS A 109 10.71 4.06 6.37
N ARG A 110 11.46 2.99 6.10
CA ARG A 110 12.79 3.08 5.52
C ARG A 110 12.67 3.00 4.00
N GLU A 111 12.96 4.11 3.34
CA GLU A 111 12.88 4.20 1.88
C GLU A 111 14.27 4.19 1.26
N ILE A 112 14.45 3.39 0.20
CA ILE A 112 15.72 3.26 -0.50
C ILE A 112 15.49 3.70 -1.94
N GLU A 113 16.41 4.50 -2.47
CA GLU A 113 16.38 4.94 -3.87
C GLU A 113 16.06 3.79 -4.83
N GLU A 114 15.10 4.00 -5.74
CA GLU A 114 14.61 3.04 -6.74
C GLU A 114 13.80 1.85 -6.17
N PHE A 115 13.61 1.77 -4.85
CA PHE A 115 12.84 0.73 -4.16
C PHE A 115 11.86 1.32 -3.15
N GLU A 116 11.37 2.53 -3.40
CA GLU A 116 10.46 3.23 -2.51
C GLU A 116 9.10 2.54 -2.37
N SER A 117 8.51 2.63 -1.18
CA SER A 117 7.18 2.12 -0.92
C SER A 117 6.13 2.82 -1.79
N ARG A 118 5.04 2.11 -2.09
CA ARG A 118 3.88 2.69 -2.79
C ARG A 118 3.33 3.92 -2.05
N GLN A 119 3.38 3.90 -0.73
CA GLN A 119 2.94 5.01 0.11
C GLN A 119 3.79 6.26 -0.16
N PHE A 120 5.12 6.13 -0.17
CA PHE A 120 6.02 7.24 -0.45
C PHE A 120 5.85 7.79 -1.87
N SER A 121 5.84 6.90 -2.87
CA SER A 121 5.69 7.28 -4.27
C SER A 121 4.37 7.99 -4.55
N SER A 122 3.29 7.62 -3.84
CA SER A 122 1.96 8.24 -3.99
C SER A 122 1.93 9.75 -3.68
N TYR A 123 2.88 10.25 -2.88
CA TYR A 123 2.95 11.67 -2.51
C TYR A 123 3.37 12.58 -3.66
N PHE A 124 4.05 12.02 -4.66
CA PHE A 124 4.66 12.74 -5.77
C PHE A 124 3.91 12.39 -7.06
N LYS A 125 2.77 13.04 -7.31
CA LYS A 125 1.90 12.79 -8.48
C LYS A 125 2.61 12.88 -9.84
N ASN A 126 3.70 13.65 -9.92
CA ASN A 126 4.51 13.81 -11.12
C ASN A 126 5.72 12.85 -11.19
N GLY A 127 5.80 11.90 -10.25
CA GLY A 127 6.95 11.02 -10.06
C GLY A 127 8.06 11.64 -9.21
N ILE A 128 9.03 10.81 -8.87
CA ILE A 128 10.26 11.18 -8.15
C ILE A 128 11.37 11.42 -9.17
N ILE A 129 12.17 12.47 -8.95
CA ILE A 129 13.32 12.85 -9.80
C ILE A 129 14.60 12.63 -9.01
N TYR A 130 15.43 11.68 -9.46
CA TYR A 130 16.76 11.47 -8.90
C TYR A 130 17.79 12.40 -9.51
N LEU A 131 18.47 13.18 -8.68
CA LEU A 131 19.54 14.08 -9.03
C LEU A 131 20.86 13.47 -8.59
N LYS A 132 21.88 13.44 -9.46
CA LYS A 132 23.20 13.00 -9.02
C LYS A 132 23.87 13.98 -8.08
N GLY A 133 24.80 13.45 -7.30
CA GLY A 133 25.60 14.20 -6.35
C GLY A 133 24.85 14.39 -5.04
N GLY A 134 25.33 15.33 -4.24
CA GLY A 134 24.90 15.49 -2.86
C GLY A 134 25.54 16.72 -2.22
N TYR A 135 25.39 16.93 -0.92
CA TYR A 135 26.10 18.00 -0.25
C TYR A 135 27.62 17.83 -0.28
N GLU A 136 28.12 16.59 -0.37
CA GLU A 136 29.55 16.29 -0.49
C GLU A 136 30.11 16.39 -1.92
N SER A 137 29.26 16.36 -2.95
CA SER A 137 29.71 16.31 -4.35
C SER A 137 29.11 17.46 -5.17
N GLY A 138 29.95 18.45 -5.46
CA GLY A 138 29.67 19.45 -6.50
C GLY A 138 29.69 18.80 -7.89
N PHE A 139 28.61 19.00 -8.64
CA PHE A 139 28.34 18.66 -10.05
C PHE A 139 27.42 17.46 -10.36
N THR A 140 26.57 17.75 -11.34
CA THR A 140 25.47 17.00 -11.93
C THR A 140 25.94 16.05 -13.03
N LYS A 141 25.32 14.87 -13.16
CA LYS A 141 25.08 14.17 -14.45
C LYS A 141 24.18 12.94 -14.25
N MET A 142 23.03 12.84 -14.92
CA MET A 142 22.11 11.68 -14.84
C MET A 142 22.76 10.33 -15.22
N ILE A 143 22.24 9.21 -14.70
CA ILE A 143 22.36 7.87 -15.32
C ILE A 143 20.99 7.60 -15.95
N ASP A 144 20.97 7.21 -17.23
CA ASP A 144 19.82 7.44 -18.11
C ASP A 144 19.47 6.18 -18.94
N GLU A 145 19.41 4.99 -18.32
CA GLU A 145 18.98 3.78 -19.02
C GLU A 145 18.05 2.90 -18.19
N LEU A 146 16.89 2.56 -18.78
CA LEU A 146 15.93 1.60 -18.24
C LEU A 146 16.43 0.18 -18.54
N LYS A 147 16.69 -0.61 -17.49
CA LYS A 147 17.03 -2.03 -17.64
C LYS A 147 15.78 -2.83 -18.00
N PRO A 148 15.82 -3.68 -19.05
CA PRO A 148 14.72 -4.60 -19.33
C PRO A 148 14.49 -5.58 -18.18
N SER A 149 13.22 -5.87 -17.88
CA SER A 149 12.83 -6.88 -16.88
C SER A 149 11.54 -7.61 -17.28
N LEU A 150 11.35 -8.81 -16.74
CA LEU A 150 10.16 -9.64 -16.94
C LEU A 150 9.54 -9.93 -15.58
N LEU A 151 8.28 -9.57 -15.40
CA LEU A 151 7.52 -9.83 -14.17
C LEU A 151 6.51 -10.94 -14.43
N HIS A 152 6.30 -11.80 -13.43
CA HIS A 152 5.30 -12.86 -13.43
C HIS A 152 4.19 -12.52 -12.45
N VAL A 153 2.95 -12.59 -12.92
CA VAL A 153 1.74 -12.40 -12.14
C VAL A 153 1.01 -13.73 -12.00
N LYS A 154 0.89 -14.23 -10.76
CA LYS A 154 0.25 -15.52 -10.47
C LYS A 154 -0.57 -15.49 -9.18
N GLY A 155 -1.74 -16.15 -9.20
CA GLY A 155 -2.53 -16.41 -8.00
C GLY A 155 -4.03 -16.23 -8.22
N LYS A 156 -4.84 -16.81 -7.31
CA LYS A 156 -6.29 -16.96 -7.53
C LYS A 156 -7.11 -15.78 -7.05
N LYS A 157 -7.00 -15.44 -5.76
CA LYS A 157 -7.79 -14.36 -5.14
C LYS A 157 -6.99 -13.07 -5.03
N ARG A 158 -5.70 -13.19 -4.71
CA ARG A 158 -4.77 -12.07 -4.59
C ARG A 158 -3.50 -12.42 -5.36
N PRO A 159 -3.45 -12.13 -6.67
CA PRO A 159 -2.28 -12.43 -7.49
C PRO A 159 -1.06 -11.66 -6.98
N ILE A 160 0.06 -12.38 -6.85
CA ILE A 160 1.36 -11.84 -6.48
C ILE A 160 2.14 -11.54 -7.76
N VAL A 161 2.97 -10.50 -7.72
CA VAL A 161 3.84 -10.10 -8.83
C VAL A 161 5.28 -10.19 -8.35
N TYR A 162 6.14 -10.87 -9.11
CA TYR A 162 7.57 -10.97 -8.81
C TYR A 162 8.38 -10.94 -10.09
N GLU A 163 9.65 -10.52 -9.99
CA GLU A 163 10.56 -10.48 -11.12
C GLU A 163 11.08 -11.90 -11.44
N CYS A 164 11.12 -12.24 -12.72
CA CYS A 164 11.68 -13.49 -13.21
C CYS A 164 13.21 -13.43 -13.21
N ALA A 165 13.84 -14.59 -13.01
CA ALA A 165 15.30 -14.71 -13.04
C ALA A 165 15.92 -14.35 -14.42
N GLU A 166 15.14 -14.42 -15.49
CA GLU A 166 15.55 -14.06 -16.85
C GLU A 166 14.34 -13.63 -17.71
N ILE A 167 14.61 -12.87 -18.78
CA ILE A 167 13.62 -12.57 -19.82
C ILE A 167 13.64 -13.71 -20.84
N SER A 168 12.74 -14.67 -20.69
CA SER A 168 12.78 -15.91 -21.45
C SER A 168 11.42 -16.60 -21.50
N TRP A 169 11.07 -17.19 -22.64
CA TRP A 169 9.86 -18.03 -22.74
C TRP A 169 9.92 -19.24 -21.79
N LYS A 170 11.12 -19.69 -21.41
CA LYS A 170 11.35 -20.82 -20.49
C LYS A 170 10.77 -20.60 -19.10
N VAL A 171 10.70 -19.35 -18.64
CA VAL A 171 10.10 -19.04 -17.34
C VAL A 171 8.59 -18.84 -17.44
N MET A 172 8.06 -18.62 -18.65
CA MET A 172 6.67 -18.31 -18.93
C MET A 172 5.81 -19.56 -19.14
N ASN A 173 4.49 -19.41 -18.97
CA ASN A 173 3.50 -20.45 -19.25
C ASN A 173 2.17 -19.81 -19.70
N ASN A 174 1.30 -20.59 -20.34
CA ASN A 174 0.01 -20.10 -20.84
C ASN A 174 -1.11 -20.03 -19.77
N GLY A 175 -0.80 -20.34 -18.51
CA GLY A 175 -1.71 -20.30 -17.36
C GLY A 175 -1.69 -19.00 -16.58
N ASP A 176 -0.69 -18.14 -16.79
CA ASP A 176 -0.45 -16.96 -15.97
C ASP A 176 -0.31 -15.69 -16.84
N VAL A 177 -0.06 -14.54 -16.22
CA VAL A 177 0.16 -13.26 -16.91
C VAL A 177 1.58 -12.78 -16.65
N PHE A 178 2.22 -12.20 -17.66
CA PHE A 178 3.57 -11.69 -17.57
C PHE A 178 3.66 -10.24 -18.05
N ILE A 179 4.55 -9.46 -17.46
CA ILE A 179 4.76 -8.06 -17.81
C ILE A 179 6.21 -7.90 -18.26
N LEU A 180 6.42 -7.59 -19.53
CA LEU A 180 7.74 -7.31 -20.08
C LEU A 180 7.95 -5.79 -20.13
N LEU A 181 8.88 -5.30 -19.34
CA LEU A 181 9.30 -3.91 -19.33
C LEU A 181 10.56 -3.77 -20.17
N VAL A 182 10.51 -2.90 -21.18
CA VAL A 182 11.64 -2.59 -22.06
C VAL A 182 11.65 -1.08 -22.34
N PRO A 183 12.75 -0.52 -22.87
CA PRO A 183 12.76 0.89 -23.27
C PRO A 183 11.55 1.25 -24.15
N ASN A 184 10.84 2.30 -23.76
CA ASN A 184 9.63 2.85 -24.41
C ASN A 184 8.35 2.00 -24.35
N PHE A 185 8.39 0.76 -23.84
CA PHE A 185 7.20 -0.12 -23.83
C PHE A 185 7.05 -0.94 -22.55
N VAL A 186 5.81 -1.14 -22.15
CA VAL A 186 5.41 -2.17 -21.20
C VAL A 186 4.40 -3.09 -21.87
N PHE A 187 4.77 -4.36 -22.03
CA PHE A 187 3.92 -5.37 -22.62
C PHE A 187 3.27 -6.20 -21.52
N VAL A 188 1.94 -6.32 -21.55
CA VAL A 188 1.20 -7.25 -20.71
C VAL A 188 0.83 -8.46 -21.57
N TRP A 189 1.58 -9.54 -21.41
CA TRP A 189 1.33 -10.80 -22.10
C TRP A 189 0.40 -11.68 -21.26
N THR A 190 -0.77 -12.02 -21.79
CA THR A 190 -1.78 -12.81 -21.09
C THR A 190 -1.82 -14.24 -21.64
N GLY A 191 -1.49 -15.21 -20.80
CA GLY A 191 -1.62 -16.62 -21.14
C GLY A 191 -3.07 -17.00 -21.42
N LYS A 192 -3.28 -17.96 -22.35
CA LYS A 192 -4.60 -18.42 -22.78
C LYS A 192 -5.53 -18.85 -21.63
N HIS A 193 -4.96 -19.42 -20.57
CA HIS A 193 -5.66 -19.95 -19.40
C HIS A 193 -5.55 -19.05 -18.15
N SER A 194 -4.91 -17.88 -18.27
CA SER A 194 -4.78 -16.93 -17.17
C SER A 194 -6.12 -16.44 -16.64
N ASN A 195 -6.18 -16.25 -15.32
CA ASN A 195 -7.42 -15.89 -14.65
C ASN A 195 -7.67 -14.36 -14.66
N ARG A 196 -8.92 -13.96 -14.40
CA ARG A 196 -9.32 -12.55 -14.47
C ARG A 196 -8.56 -11.67 -13.47
N MET A 197 -8.26 -12.19 -12.28
CA MET A 197 -7.56 -11.43 -11.24
C MET A 197 -6.13 -11.13 -11.69
N GLU A 198 -5.41 -12.11 -12.22
CA GLU A 198 -4.04 -11.92 -12.74
C GLU A 198 -4.00 -10.87 -13.84
N ARG A 199 -4.92 -10.95 -14.82
CA ARG A 199 -5.01 -9.96 -15.91
C ARG A 199 -5.27 -8.55 -15.38
N THR A 200 -6.18 -8.42 -14.42
CA THR A 200 -6.52 -7.12 -13.82
C THR A 200 -5.33 -6.56 -13.02
N THR A 201 -4.65 -7.40 -12.24
CA THR A 201 -3.44 -7.05 -11.50
C THR A 201 -2.33 -6.62 -12.45
N ALA A 202 -2.11 -7.34 -13.55
CA ALA A 202 -1.07 -7.02 -14.51
C ALA A 202 -1.30 -5.70 -15.24
N ILE A 203 -2.55 -5.39 -15.64
CA ILE A 203 -2.90 -4.10 -16.24
C ILE A 203 -2.68 -2.97 -15.24
N ARG A 204 -3.07 -3.16 -13.97
CA ARG A 204 -2.82 -2.17 -12.91
C ARG A 204 -1.32 -1.94 -12.75
N VAL A 205 -0.53 -3.01 -12.62
CA VAL A 205 0.93 -2.92 -12.46
C VAL A 205 1.59 -2.25 -13.67
N ALA A 206 1.15 -2.56 -14.89
CA ALA A 206 1.67 -1.89 -16.09
C ALA A 206 1.35 -0.38 -16.11
N ASN A 207 0.17 0.04 -15.63
CA ASN A 207 -0.16 1.46 -15.49
C ASN A 207 0.61 2.14 -14.37
N ASP A 208 0.82 1.44 -13.24
CA ASP A 208 1.64 1.90 -12.12
C ASP A 208 3.08 2.13 -12.63
N LEU A 209 3.67 1.14 -13.33
CA LEU A 209 4.99 1.24 -13.95
C LEU A 209 5.08 2.39 -14.97
N LYS A 210 4.07 2.60 -15.82
CA LYS A 210 4.06 3.74 -16.75
C LYS A 210 4.06 5.08 -16.02
N SER A 211 3.32 5.17 -14.91
CA SER A 211 3.22 6.39 -14.12
C SER A 211 4.52 6.67 -13.38
N GLU A 212 5.11 5.64 -12.79
CA GLU A 212 6.38 5.68 -12.07
C GLU A 212 7.56 6.00 -13.00
N LEU A 213 7.56 5.40 -14.19
CA LEU A 213 8.59 5.51 -15.21
C LEU A 213 8.22 6.50 -16.33
N ASN A 214 7.37 7.48 -16.05
CA ASN A 214 6.82 8.43 -17.03
C ASN A 214 7.91 9.16 -17.85
N ARG A 215 9.12 9.34 -17.29
CA ARG A 215 10.27 9.91 -18.00
C ARG A 215 10.67 9.11 -19.26
N PHE A 216 10.46 7.80 -19.24
CA PHE A 216 10.73 6.90 -20.38
C PHE A 216 9.57 6.82 -21.37
N LYS A 217 8.49 7.60 -21.15
CA LYS A 217 7.33 7.73 -22.04
C LYS A 217 6.80 6.37 -22.52
N LEU A 218 6.69 5.44 -21.59
CA LEU A 218 6.32 4.06 -21.86
C LEU A 218 4.92 3.98 -22.47
N SER A 219 4.77 3.21 -23.55
CA SER A 219 3.49 2.81 -24.12
C SER A 219 3.09 1.43 -23.61
N SER A 220 1.81 1.24 -23.27
CA SER A 220 1.29 -0.07 -22.83
C SER A 220 0.74 -0.82 -24.02
N VAL A 221 1.14 -2.08 -24.17
CA VAL A 221 0.62 -2.99 -25.18
C VAL A 221 0.13 -4.25 -24.50
N ILE A 222 -1.09 -4.70 -24.79
CA ILE A 222 -1.66 -5.94 -24.24
C ILE A 222 -1.62 -6.99 -25.34
N LEU A 223 -0.99 -8.13 -25.04
CA LEU A 223 -0.80 -9.23 -25.97
C LEU A 223 -1.48 -10.48 -25.43
N GLU A 224 -2.33 -11.09 -26.24
CA GLU A 224 -2.91 -12.40 -25.96
C GLU A 224 -2.02 -13.49 -26.55
N ASP A 225 -1.86 -14.58 -25.79
CA ASP A 225 -1.15 -15.77 -26.24
C ASP A 225 -1.67 -16.26 -27.60
N GLY A 226 -0.80 -16.15 -28.62
CA GLY A 226 -1.08 -16.57 -29.99
C GLY A 226 -1.53 -15.44 -30.93
N LYS A 227 -1.64 -14.21 -30.42
CA LYS A 227 -2.00 -13.01 -31.19
C LYS A 227 -0.92 -11.94 -31.18
N GLU A 228 0.30 -12.26 -30.76
CA GLU A 228 1.38 -11.29 -30.56
C GLU A 228 1.71 -10.53 -31.86
N VAL A 229 1.73 -11.24 -32.99
CA VAL A 229 1.98 -10.65 -34.31
C VAL A 229 0.84 -9.72 -34.75
N GLU A 230 -0.41 -10.09 -34.46
CA GLU A 230 -1.61 -9.34 -34.86
C GLU A 230 -1.85 -8.10 -33.98
N GLN A 231 -1.39 -8.15 -32.73
CA GLN A 231 -1.64 -7.13 -31.69
C GLN A 231 -0.46 -6.19 -31.44
N THR A 232 0.62 -6.32 -32.23
CA THR A 232 1.74 -5.38 -32.22
C THR A 232 1.89 -4.69 -33.57
N SER A 233 2.45 -3.49 -33.56
CA SER A 233 2.75 -2.72 -34.77
C SER A 233 4.20 -2.25 -34.78
N GLY A 234 4.90 -2.44 -35.91
CA GLY A 234 6.25 -1.92 -36.18
C GLY A 234 7.19 -1.93 -34.97
N ALA A 235 7.36 -0.76 -34.35
CA ALA A 235 8.24 -0.56 -33.19
C ALA A 235 7.87 -1.41 -31.96
N GLU A 236 6.60 -1.70 -31.73
CA GLU A 236 6.14 -2.58 -30.65
C GLU A 236 6.57 -4.02 -30.90
N TYR A 237 6.39 -4.49 -32.14
CA TYR A 237 6.78 -5.83 -32.55
C TYR A 237 8.30 -6.00 -32.43
N ASP A 238 9.06 -5.04 -32.94
CA ASP A 238 10.52 -5.07 -32.91
C ASP A 238 11.05 -5.06 -31.46
N ALA A 239 10.49 -4.21 -30.60
CA ALA A 239 10.90 -4.13 -29.20
C ALA A 239 10.57 -5.42 -28.43
N PHE A 240 9.36 -5.96 -28.63
CA PHE A 240 8.95 -7.21 -28.01
C PHE A 240 9.83 -8.37 -28.50
N ASN A 241 9.95 -8.55 -29.81
CA ASN A 241 10.69 -9.67 -30.41
C ASN A 241 12.21 -9.61 -30.14
N LYS A 242 12.77 -8.40 -29.95
CA LYS A 242 14.16 -8.22 -29.53
C LYS A 242 14.41 -8.72 -28.10
N ALA A 243 13.49 -8.44 -27.18
CA ALA A 243 13.63 -8.84 -25.77
C ALA A 243 13.15 -10.28 -25.53
N LEU A 244 12.13 -10.71 -26.26
CA LEU A 244 11.45 -12.00 -26.10
C LEU A 244 11.08 -12.56 -27.49
N SER A 245 12.05 -13.21 -28.14
CA SER A 245 11.94 -13.69 -29.53
C SER A 245 10.84 -14.72 -29.73
N LEU A 246 9.88 -14.41 -30.62
CA LEU A 246 8.73 -15.26 -30.94
C LEU A 246 9.15 -16.59 -31.58
N ASP A 247 10.28 -16.64 -32.29
CA ASP A 247 10.82 -17.88 -32.90
C ASP A 247 11.12 -18.97 -31.85
N LYS A 248 11.34 -18.57 -30.60
CA LYS A 248 11.60 -19.50 -29.49
C LYS A 248 10.35 -19.88 -28.70
N LYS A 249 9.22 -19.21 -28.94
CA LYS A 249 8.01 -19.35 -28.10
C LYS A 249 7.52 -20.79 -28.04
N ASP A 250 7.32 -21.44 -29.19
CA ASP A 250 6.77 -22.80 -29.24
C ASP A 250 7.69 -23.87 -28.63
N ILE A 251 8.99 -23.58 -28.58
CA ILE A 251 10.02 -24.48 -28.07
C ILE A 251 10.16 -24.32 -26.55
N ASP A 252 10.22 -23.07 -26.08
CA ASP A 252 10.63 -22.73 -24.73
C ASP A 252 9.44 -22.46 -23.78
N LEU A 253 8.23 -22.17 -24.29
CA LEU A 253 7.07 -21.92 -23.42
C LEU A 253 6.66 -23.18 -22.65
N LYS A 254 6.56 -23.08 -21.32
CA LYS A 254 6.18 -24.23 -20.47
C LYS A 254 4.77 -24.70 -20.80
N GLN A 255 4.68 -25.95 -21.25
CA GLN A 255 3.42 -26.63 -21.55
C GLN A 255 2.86 -27.33 -20.31
N MET A 256 1.59 -27.06 -20.00
CA MET A 256 0.88 -27.74 -18.90
C MET A 256 0.27 -29.06 -19.40
N PRO A 257 0.22 -30.11 -18.54
CA PRO A 257 -0.39 -31.38 -18.92
C PRO A 257 -1.89 -31.22 -19.22
N LYS A 258 -2.43 -32.11 -20.07
CA LYS A 258 -3.87 -32.12 -20.36
C LYS A 258 -4.67 -32.36 -19.09
N GLY A 259 -5.68 -31.53 -18.84
CA GLY A 259 -6.52 -31.60 -17.63
C GLY A 259 -5.93 -30.89 -16.40
N TYR A 260 -4.88 -30.09 -16.55
CA TYR A 260 -4.31 -29.29 -15.47
C TYR A 260 -5.34 -28.33 -14.86
N ASP A 261 -5.48 -28.37 -13.53
CA ASP A 261 -6.35 -27.46 -12.78
C ASP A 261 -5.57 -26.19 -12.39
N TYR A 262 -5.62 -25.20 -13.28
CA TYR A 262 -5.04 -23.87 -13.05
C TYR A 262 -5.57 -23.23 -11.77
N ALA A 263 -6.86 -23.37 -11.48
CA ALA A 263 -7.49 -22.73 -10.34
C ALA A 263 -7.12 -23.40 -9.00
N ALA A 264 -6.78 -24.68 -8.99
CA ALA A 264 -6.19 -25.34 -7.83
C ALA A 264 -4.71 -24.98 -7.67
N SER A 265 -3.95 -24.97 -8.78
CA SER A 265 -2.55 -24.56 -8.81
C SER A 265 -2.35 -23.14 -8.25
N ASP A 266 -3.15 -22.19 -8.69
CA ASP A 266 -3.09 -20.80 -8.22
C ASP A 266 -3.42 -20.66 -6.73
N LYS A 267 -4.30 -21.52 -6.21
CA LYS A 267 -4.61 -21.56 -4.77
C LYS A 267 -3.47 -22.20 -3.97
N SER A 268 -2.87 -23.28 -4.47
CA SER A 268 -1.71 -23.89 -3.83
C SER A 268 -0.49 -22.98 -3.85
N PHE A 269 -0.29 -22.23 -4.94
CA PHE A 269 0.75 -21.22 -5.05
C PHE A 269 0.56 -20.13 -3.99
N GLU A 270 -0.63 -19.54 -3.89
CA GLU A 270 -0.94 -18.54 -2.85
C GLU A 270 -0.74 -19.08 -1.43
N SER A 271 -1.11 -20.34 -1.18
CA SER A 271 -0.94 -20.97 0.14
C SER A 271 0.52 -21.30 0.46
N HIS A 272 1.31 -21.70 -0.54
CA HIS A 272 2.73 -22.02 -0.37
C HIS A 272 3.54 -20.75 -0.14
N GLU A 273 3.29 -19.69 -0.90
CA GLU A 273 3.96 -18.41 -0.71
C GLU A 273 3.69 -17.81 0.68
N ARG A 274 2.45 -17.92 1.20
CA ARG A 274 2.11 -17.52 2.58
C ARG A 274 2.80 -18.34 3.67
N SER A 275 3.21 -19.57 3.37
CA SER A 275 3.96 -20.40 4.32
C SER A 275 5.42 -19.92 4.50
N PHE A 276 5.91 -19.05 3.62
CA PHE A 276 7.23 -18.41 3.75
C PHE A 276 7.18 -17.07 4.51
N VAL A 277 6.00 -16.60 4.92
CA VAL A 277 5.91 -15.49 5.86
C VAL A 277 6.34 -15.98 7.24
N THR A 278 7.38 -15.38 7.81
CA THR A 278 7.90 -15.79 9.12
C THR A 278 7.59 -14.73 10.17
N LEU A 279 7.13 -15.17 11.34
CA LEU A 279 6.94 -14.32 12.50
C LEU A 279 8.11 -14.49 13.48
N TYR A 280 8.70 -13.38 13.88
CA TYR A 280 9.71 -13.30 14.93
C TYR A 280 9.21 -12.42 16.09
N LYS A 281 9.57 -12.78 17.32
CA LYS A 281 9.40 -11.94 18.50
C LYS A 281 10.74 -11.30 18.83
N CYS A 282 10.73 -9.99 19.01
CA CYS A 282 11.92 -9.18 19.27
C CYS A 282 11.97 -8.78 20.74
N PHE A 283 13.18 -8.77 21.27
CA PHE A 283 13.46 -8.32 22.63
C PHE A 283 14.81 -7.61 22.65
N GLU A 284 14.90 -6.46 23.32
CA GLU A 284 16.18 -5.77 23.52
C GLU A 284 16.62 -5.84 24.98
N GLY A 285 17.60 -6.70 25.24
CA GLY A 285 18.30 -6.74 26.51
C GLY A 285 19.14 -5.47 26.74
N THR A 286 19.92 -5.44 27.82
CA THR A 286 20.81 -4.31 28.11
C THR A 286 21.95 -4.18 27.09
N GLU A 287 22.41 -5.29 26.50
CA GLU A 287 23.60 -5.31 25.63
C GLU A 287 23.38 -5.99 24.27
N THR A 288 22.27 -6.72 24.08
CA THR A 288 22.02 -7.46 22.84
C THR A 288 20.56 -7.38 22.40
N ILE A 289 20.35 -7.36 21.09
CA ILE A 289 19.05 -7.56 20.46
C ILE A 289 18.87 -9.06 20.25
N ASP A 290 17.77 -9.62 20.77
CA ASP A 290 17.35 -10.98 20.51
C ASP A 290 16.14 -11.00 19.57
N ILE A 291 16.23 -11.83 18.53
CA ILE A 291 15.18 -12.01 17.51
C ILE A 291 14.89 -13.51 17.45
N SER A 292 13.83 -13.88 18.14
CA SER A 292 13.41 -15.26 18.34
C SER A 292 12.36 -15.66 17.31
N PHE A 293 12.55 -16.80 16.66
CA PHE A 293 11.56 -17.36 15.75
C PHE A 293 10.31 -17.78 16.53
N VAL A 294 9.13 -17.39 16.04
CA VAL A 294 7.83 -17.80 16.62
C VAL A 294 7.24 -18.92 15.78
N LYS A 295 6.92 -18.62 14.51
CA LYS A 295 6.35 -19.59 13.56
C LYS A 295 6.46 -19.12 12.10
N ASN A 296 6.28 -20.05 11.18
CA ASN A 296 5.95 -19.76 9.79
C ASN A 296 4.44 -19.56 9.62
N GLY A 297 4.04 -18.95 8.50
CA GLY A 297 2.64 -18.75 8.16
C GLY A 297 1.85 -20.05 8.00
N PRO A 298 0.51 -19.98 8.01
CA PRO A 298 -0.31 -18.77 8.06
C PRO A 298 -0.32 -18.08 9.43
N LEU A 299 -0.29 -16.74 9.42
CA LEU A 299 -0.37 -15.91 10.62
C LEU A 299 -1.82 -15.48 10.91
N SER A 300 -2.14 -15.24 12.18
CA SER A 300 -3.40 -14.72 12.69
C SER A 300 -3.16 -13.53 13.63
N ARG A 301 -4.16 -12.66 13.83
CA ARG A 301 -4.01 -11.51 14.74
C ARG A 301 -3.65 -11.91 16.18
N ALA A 302 -4.06 -13.11 16.61
CA ALA A 302 -3.79 -13.64 17.95
C ALA A 302 -2.31 -14.00 18.18
N ASP A 303 -1.50 -14.09 17.12
CA ASP A 303 -0.06 -14.34 17.23
C ASP A 303 0.73 -13.10 17.66
N LEU A 304 0.09 -11.92 17.70
CA LEU A 304 0.69 -10.64 18.09
C LEU A 304 0.23 -10.24 19.50
N ASP A 305 1.15 -10.35 20.47
CA ASP A 305 0.91 -9.94 21.86
C ASP A 305 1.10 -8.42 22.03
N THR A 306 0.10 -7.73 22.59
CA THR A 306 0.12 -6.28 22.86
C THR A 306 1.30 -5.81 23.70
N ASN A 307 1.92 -6.70 24.49
CA ASN A 307 3.04 -6.37 25.36
C ASN A 307 4.41 -6.38 24.66
N ASP A 308 4.49 -6.84 23.41
CA ASP A 308 5.76 -7.12 22.76
C ASP A 308 5.89 -6.49 21.36
N THR A 309 7.09 -6.60 20.78
CA THR A 309 7.38 -6.20 19.39
C THR A 309 7.69 -7.42 18.54
N PHE A 310 7.15 -7.47 17.31
CA PHE A 310 7.30 -8.59 16.40
C PHE A 310 7.81 -8.14 15.03
N ILE A 311 8.53 -9.01 14.32
CA ILE A 311 8.84 -8.85 12.89
C ILE A 311 8.03 -9.87 12.10
N VAL A 312 7.29 -9.40 11.11
CA VAL A 312 6.71 -10.21 10.04
C VAL A 312 7.63 -10.10 8.82
N GLU A 313 8.38 -11.17 8.56
CA GLU A 313 9.31 -11.32 7.43
C GLU A 313 8.56 -11.90 6.24
N ASN A 314 8.58 -11.22 5.09
CA ASN A 314 8.07 -11.73 3.82
C ASN A 314 9.22 -11.89 2.81
N GLY A 315 10.27 -12.59 3.20
CA GLY A 315 11.48 -12.75 2.40
C GLY A 315 12.16 -11.42 2.04
N SER A 316 12.65 -11.31 0.81
CA SER A 316 13.28 -10.09 0.28
C SER A 316 12.29 -8.98 -0.06
N GLU A 317 10.99 -9.27 -0.12
CA GLU A 317 9.93 -8.33 -0.48
C GLU A 317 9.64 -7.30 0.62
N GLY A 318 10.06 -7.57 1.87
CA GLY A 318 10.01 -6.60 2.95
C GLY A 318 9.80 -7.20 4.33
N LEU A 319 10.15 -6.40 5.33
CA LEU A 319 9.95 -6.69 6.75
C LEU A 319 9.00 -5.66 7.36
N TRP A 320 8.03 -6.14 8.14
CA TRP A 320 7.18 -5.28 8.96
C TRP A 320 7.49 -5.50 10.43
N VAL A 321 7.75 -4.40 11.16
CA VAL A 321 7.96 -4.43 12.60
C VAL A 321 6.70 -3.94 13.28
N TRP A 322 5.93 -4.86 13.87
CA TRP A 322 4.73 -4.55 14.61
C TRP A 322 5.07 -4.29 16.08
N VAL A 323 4.64 -3.15 16.61
CA VAL A 323 4.90 -2.74 17.99
C VAL A 323 3.58 -2.72 18.76
N GLY A 324 3.49 -3.57 19.79
CA GLY A 324 2.32 -3.63 20.67
C GLY A 324 2.08 -2.34 21.45
N LYS A 325 0.82 -2.04 21.79
CA LYS A 325 0.43 -0.85 22.56
C LYS A 325 1.06 -0.80 23.95
N LYS A 326 1.37 -1.96 24.53
CA LYS A 326 1.99 -2.11 25.85
C LYS A 326 3.47 -2.48 25.79
N ALA A 327 4.07 -2.52 24.59
CA ALA A 327 5.51 -2.68 24.43
C ALA A 327 6.25 -1.53 25.10
N THR A 328 7.47 -1.80 25.57
CA THR A 328 8.26 -0.78 26.27
C THR A 328 8.68 0.34 25.32
N GLN A 329 8.92 1.55 25.87
CA GLN A 329 9.41 2.68 25.06
C GLN A 329 10.72 2.34 24.34
N LYS A 330 11.59 1.56 25.00
CA LYS A 330 12.85 1.10 24.42
C LYS A 330 12.62 0.20 23.20
N GLU A 331 11.71 -0.78 23.30
CA GLU A 331 11.36 -1.64 22.16
C GLU A 331 10.74 -0.85 21.00
N ARG A 332 9.89 0.14 21.30
CA ARG A 332 9.31 1.03 20.29
C ARG A 332 10.39 1.79 19.52
N GLN A 333 11.38 2.35 20.22
CA GLN A 333 12.49 3.09 19.61
C GLN A 333 13.46 2.19 18.84
N SER A 334 13.57 0.92 19.23
CA SER A 334 14.45 -0.06 18.58
C SER A 334 13.80 -0.87 17.46
N ALA A 335 12.52 -0.64 17.16
CA ALA A 335 11.77 -1.38 16.16
C ALA A 335 12.51 -1.50 14.81
N ILE A 336 12.97 -0.39 14.24
CA ILE A 336 13.73 -0.41 12.96
C ILE A 336 15.09 -1.12 13.13
N LYS A 337 15.75 -0.99 14.28
CA LYS A 337 17.02 -1.69 14.55
C LYS A 337 16.84 -3.21 14.53
N TYR A 338 15.73 -3.72 15.05
CA TYR A 338 15.42 -5.15 15.00
C TYR A 338 15.37 -5.67 13.56
N ALA A 339 14.66 -4.95 12.68
CA ALA A 339 14.59 -5.33 11.27
C ALA A 339 15.97 -5.29 10.59
N MET A 340 16.78 -4.27 10.87
CA MET A 340 18.14 -4.17 10.33
C MET A 340 19.05 -5.30 10.82
N GLU A 341 18.96 -5.68 12.09
CA GLU A 341 19.70 -6.82 12.64
C GLU A 341 19.28 -8.14 11.97
N LEU A 342 17.97 -8.33 11.71
CA LEU A 342 17.49 -9.50 10.99
C LEU A 342 17.99 -9.53 9.54
N ILE A 343 17.96 -8.40 8.83
CA ILE A 343 18.51 -8.24 7.47
C ILE A 343 19.99 -8.64 7.44
N ASN A 344 20.79 -8.16 8.39
CA ASN A 344 22.21 -8.50 8.50
C ASN A 344 22.43 -10.00 8.77
N LYS A 345 21.70 -10.56 9.75
CA LYS A 345 21.80 -11.96 10.15
C LYS A 345 21.41 -12.92 9.01
N LYS A 346 20.37 -12.57 8.26
CA LYS A 346 19.87 -13.34 7.10
C LYS A 346 20.63 -13.05 5.81
N LYS A 347 21.48 -12.01 5.79
CA LYS A 347 22.21 -11.52 4.61
C LYS A 347 21.26 -11.11 3.48
N TYR A 348 20.15 -10.48 3.82
CA TYR A 348 19.27 -9.89 2.82
C TYR A 348 19.91 -8.66 2.17
N PRO A 349 19.51 -8.30 0.94
CA PRO A 349 19.98 -7.08 0.30
C PRO A 349 19.76 -5.84 1.19
N ASN A 350 20.72 -4.91 1.19
CA ASN A 350 20.61 -3.69 2.01
C ASN A 350 19.42 -2.79 1.61
N ASN A 351 18.87 -2.98 0.40
CA ASN A 351 17.69 -2.29 -0.10
C ASN A 351 16.37 -2.97 0.29
N THR A 352 16.37 -4.04 1.11
CA THR A 352 15.13 -4.66 1.58
C THR A 352 14.25 -3.63 2.32
N PRO A 353 12.97 -3.47 1.92
CA PRO A 353 12.05 -2.53 2.55
C PRO A 353 11.76 -2.88 4.01
N VAL A 354 11.63 -1.85 4.87
CA VAL A 354 11.27 -1.99 6.29
C VAL A 354 10.18 -1.00 6.67
N THR A 355 9.10 -1.51 7.27
CA THR A 355 7.98 -0.68 7.76
C THR A 355 7.72 -0.95 9.25
N LYS A 356 7.73 0.09 10.10
CA LYS A 356 7.28 0.01 11.51
C LYS A 356 5.79 0.32 11.58
N VAL A 357 4.99 -0.60 12.11
CA VAL A 357 3.54 -0.43 12.34
C VAL A 357 3.22 -0.53 13.83
N LEU A 358 2.25 0.25 14.29
CA LEU A 358 1.77 0.20 15.69
C LEU A 358 0.49 -0.62 15.76
N GLU A 359 0.30 -1.29 16.90
CA GLU A 359 -0.96 -1.96 17.20
C GLU A 359 -2.16 -0.99 17.13
N GLY A 360 -3.18 -1.35 16.34
CA GLY A 360 -4.37 -0.55 16.09
C GLY A 360 -4.26 0.41 14.90
N ASP A 361 -3.04 0.71 14.44
CA ASP A 361 -2.76 1.56 13.28
C ASP A 361 -2.13 0.76 12.13
N GLU A 362 -2.41 -0.54 12.06
CA GLU A 362 -1.78 -1.39 11.05
C GLU A 362 -2.36 -1.13 9.64
N SER A 363 -1.44 -1.06 8.67
CA SER A 363 -1.78 -0.79 7.27
C SER A 363 -2.46 -1.99 6.60
N VAL A 364 -3.10 -1.75 5.45
CA VAL A 364 -3.75 -2.82 4.67
C VAL A 364 -2.73 -3.85 4.20
N GLU A 365 -1.53 -3.40 3.83
CA GLU A 365 -0.39 -4.23 3.44
C GLU A 365 0.00 -5.17 4.56
N PHE A 366 0.18 -4.65 5.78
CA PHE A 366 0.49 -5.48 6.95
C PHE A 366 -0.61 -6.51 7.22
N LYS A 367 -1.87 -6.06 7.30
CA LYS A 367 -3.03 -6.92 7.56
C LYS A 367 -3.15 -8.04 6.51
N SER A 368 -2.70 -7.80 5.28
CA SER A 368 -2.77 -8.76 4.18
C SER A 368 -1.82 -9.97 4.33
N LEU A 369 -0.81 -9.86 5.18
CA LEU A 369 0.16 -10.93 5.50
C LEU A 369 -0.44 -12.02 6.39
N PHE A 370 -1.60 -11.76 6.99
CA PHE A 370 -2.30 -12.68 7.90
C PHE A 370 -3.43 -13.41 7.15
N GLU A 371 -3.65 -14.68 7.50
CA GLU A 371 -4.75 -15.49 6.96
C GLU A 371 -6.11 -15.02 7.49
N SER A 372 -6.16 -14.65 8.77
CA SER A 372 -7.34 -14.06 9.39
C SER A 372 -6.98 -12.85 10.24
N TRP A 373 -7.51 -11.69 9.83
CA TRP A 373 -7.44 -10.44 10.58
C TRP A 373 -8.84 -10.11 11.10
N GLN A 374 -9.24 -10.71 12.23
CA GLN A 374 -10.53 -10.40 12.86
C GLN A 374 -10.42 -9.07 13.59
N MET A 375 -11.04 -8.02 13.02
CA MET A 375 -11.18 -6.72 13.67
C MET A 375 -12.03 -6.85 14.93
N SER A 376 -11.61 -6.19 16.02
CA SER A 376 -12.42 -6.04 17.23
C SER A 376 -13.74 -5.31 16.92
N GLU A 377 -14.77 -5.47 17.75
CA GLU A 377 -16.04 -4.75 17.56
C GLU A 377 -15.83 -3.22 17.53
N GLN A 378 -14.92 -2.71 18.34
CA GLN A 378 -14.56 -1.29 18.35
C GLN A 378 -13.93 -0.83 17.03
N GLU A 379 -13.11 -1.66 16.38
CA GLU A 379 -12.52 -1.37 15.07
C GLU A 379 -13.56 -1.45 13.94
N LYS A 380 -14.53 -2.38 14.04
CA LYS A 380 -15.65 -2.45 13.09
C LYS A 380 -16.51 -1.19 13.17
N ILE A 381 -16.84 -0.73 14.38
CA ILE A 381 -17.62 0.49 14.61
C ILE A 381 -16.86 1.73 14.10
N THR A 382 -15.57 1.85 14.40
CA THR A 382 -14.76 3.01 13.96
C THR A 382 -14.48 3.03 12.45
N SER A 383 -14.48 1.87 11.79
CA SER A 383 -14.34 1.78 10.32
C SER A 383 -15.63 2.02 9.55
N ALA A 384 -16.79 1.97 10.22
CA ALA A 384 -18.09 2.19 9.62
C ALA A 384 -18.33 3.67 9.30
N ARG A 385 -18.97 3.95 8.17
CA ARG A 385 -19.20 5.32 7.67
C ARG A 385 -20.64 5.48 7.23
N LEU A 386 -21.38 6.36 7.89
CA LEU A 386 -22.72 6.77 7.47
C LEU A 386 -22.64 7.89 6.45
N PHE A 387 -23.43 7.81 5.39
CA PHE A 387 -23.57 8.83 4.35
C PHE A 387 -25.04 9.17 4.18
N ARG A 388 -25.32 10.47 4.07
CA ARG A 388 -26.60 10.95 3.57
C ARG A 388 -26.52 11.29 2.10
N VAL A 389 -27.64 11.16 1.39
CA VAL A 389 -27.75 11.52 -0.02
C VAL A 389 -28.42 12.89 -0.12
N SER A 390 -27.73 13.88 -0.69
CA SER A 390 -28.35 15.19 -0.93
C SER A 390 -29.32 15.15 -2.11
N ARG A 391 -30.17 16.19 -2.24
CA ARG A 391 -31.15 16.30 -3.35
C ARG A 391 -30.52 16.26 -4.75
N ASN A 392 -29.29 16.73 -4.89
CA ASN A 392 -28.52 16.67 -6.13
C ASN A 392 -27.68 15.38 -6.28
N GLY A 393 -27.88 14.40 -5.39
CA GLY A 393 -27.24 13.09 -5.47
C GLY A 393 -25.79 13.04 -4.96
N ILE A 394 -25.35 14.01 -4.17
CA ILE A 394 -24.00 13.97 -3.58
C ILE A 394 -24.07 13.19 -2.26
N PHE A 395 -23.17 12.23 -2.10
CA PHE A 395 -23.00 11.51 -0.84
C PHE A 395 -22.17 12.36 0.12
N LYS A 396 -22.73 12.68 1.28
CA LYS A 396 -22.04 13.42 2.34
C LYS A 396 -21.92 12.53 3.56
N GLN A 397 -20.69 12.30 4.01
CA GLN A 397 -20.46 11.54 5.23
C GLN A 397 -21.03 12.29 6.43
N VAL A 398 -21.73 11.56 7.30
CA VAL A 398 -22.17 12.01 8.62
C VAL A 398 -21.11 11.54 9.61
N ALA A 399 -20.41 12.48 10.23
CA ALA A 399 -19.37 12.18 11.23
C ALA A 399 -20.03 11.94 12.60
N ASN A 400 -19.47 11.01 13.39
CA ASN A 400 -19.93 10.69 14.74
C ASN A 400 -21.45 10.41 14.81
N TYR A 401 -21.95 9.66 13.84
CA TYR A 401 -23.38 9.45 13.66
C TYR A 401 -24.01 8.71 14.86
N GLU A 402 -25.22 9.12 15.22
CA GLU A 402 -26.12 8.49 16.19
C GLU A 402 -27.40 8.03 15.47
N PRO A 403 -28.28 7.21 16.09
CA PRO A 403 -29.52 6.78 15.44
C PRO A 403 -30.41 7.93 14.98
N ASP A 404 -30.40 9.05 15.70
CA ASP A 404 -31.17 10.26 15.39
C ASP A 404 -30.71 10.94 14.08
N ASP A 405 -29.50 10.62 13.58
CA ASP A 405 -29.01 11.11 12.30
C ASP A 405 -29.59 10.35 11.09
N LEU A 406 -30.36 9.28 11.32
CA LEU A 406 -31.09 8.58 10.27
C LEU A 406 -32.32 9.39 9.82
N GLU A 407 -32.10 10.27 8.83
CA GLU A 407 -33.10 11.19 8.29
C GLU A 407 -34.29 10.43 7.66
N GLU A 408 -35.48 10.47 8.30
CA GLU A 408 -36.68 9.75 7.85
C GLU A 408 -37.18 10.13 6.44
N ASP A 409 -36.82 11.32 5.96
CA ASP A 409 -37.17 11.82 4.63
C ASP A 409 -36.10 11.56 3.57
N ASN A 410 -35.13 10.69 3.89
CA ASN A 410 -33.97 10.38 3.05
C ASN A 410 -33.67 8.87 2.90
N ILE A 411 -32.73 8.56 2.00
CA ILE A 411 -32.00 7.29 1.96
C ILE A 411 -30.62 7.54 2.59
N MET A 412 -30.27 6.71 3.56
CA MET A 412 -28.97 6.73 4.24
C MET A 412 -28.15 5.51 3.82
N ILE A 413 -26.84 5.67 3.68
CA ILE A 413 -25.93 4.57 3.33
C ILE A 413 -24.93 4.38 4.46
N LEU A 414 -24.93 3.20 5.07
CA LEU A 414 -23.91 2.81 6.05
C LEU A 414 -22.93 1.83 5.39
N ASP A 415 -21.72 2.29 5.12
CA ASP A 415 -20.61 1.49 4.59
C ASP A 415 -19.80 0.91 5.75
N VAL A 416 -19.81 -0.42 5.88
CA VAL A 416 -19.12 -1.15 6.96
C VAL A 416 -17.94 -1.95 6.42
N MET A 417 -17.32 -1.45 5.36
CA MET A 417 -16.20 -2.05 4.61
C MET A 417 -16.58 -3.24 3.73
N ASP A 418 -17.08 -4.34 4.31
CA ASP A 418 -17.38 -5.59 3.57
C ASP A 418 -18.83 -5.67 3.07
N LYS A 419 -19.71 -4.76 3.54
CA LYS A 419 -21.11 -4.62 3.14
C LYS A 419 -21.51 -3.15 3.14
N ILE A 420 -22.58 -2.85 2.41
CA ILE A 420 -23.29 -1.58 2.54
C ILE A 420 -24.72 -1.84 2.97
N TYR A 421 -25.19 -1.03 3.93
CA TYR A 421 -26.60 -0.96 4.27
C TYR A 421 -27.21 0.27 3.62
N VAL A 422 -28.35 0.09 2.97
CA VAL A 422 -29.15 1.15 2.36
C VAL A 422 -30.40 1.29 3.22
N TRP A 423 -30.36 2.24 4.14
CA TRP A 423 -31.45 2.50 5.08
C TRP A 423 -32.43 3.50 4.47
N ILE A 424 -33.72 3.17 4.49
CA ILE A 424 -34.78 3.90 3.78
C ILE A 424 -35.72 4.49 4.83
N GLY A 425 -35.72 5.81 4.96
CA GLY A 425 -36.62 6.53 5.86
C GLY A 425 -38.09 6.40 5.42
N ASN A 426 -39.00 6.39 6.38
CA ASN A 426 -40.44 6.18 6.11
C ASN A 426 -41.04 7.31 5.26
N GLN A 427 -40.71 8.57 5.56
CA GLN A 427 -41.21 9.72 4.79
C GLN A 427 -40.63 9.73 3.36
N PHE A 428 -39.41 9.21 3.17
CA PHE A 428 -38.84 9.00 1.83
C PHE A 428 -39.64 7.95 1.04
N ALA A 429 -39.90 6.79 1.66
CA ALA A 429 -40.60 5.68 1.04
C ALA A 429 -42.04 6.05 0.64
N GLU A 430 -42.72 6.88 1.43
CA GLU A 430 -44.05 7.40 1.10
C GLU A 430 -44.01 8.37 -0.09
N ARG A 431 -42.97 9.20 -0.19
CA ARG A 431 -42.79 10.16 -1.30
C ARG A 431 -42.35 9.50 -2.59
N ILE A 432 -41.52 8.47 -2.51
CA ILE A 432 -40.92 7.77 -3.65
C ILE A 432 -41.14 6.26 -3.48
N ALA A 433 -42.17 5.74 -4.15
CA ALA A 433 -42.55 4.33 -4.12
C ALA A 433 -41.80 3.46 -5.17
N ASP A 434 -40.57 3.84 -5.56
CA ASP A 434 -39.81 3.15 -6.60
C ASP A 434 -38.53 2.51 -6.06
N GLU A 435 -38.54 1.19 -5.90
CA GLU A 435 -37.36 0.40 -5.49
C GLU A 435 -36.19 0.55 -6.47
N ALA A 436 -36.45 0.82 -7.75
CA ALA A 436 -35.40 1.03 -8.75
C ALA A 436 -34.59 2.31 -8.46
N HIS A 437 -35.18 3.30 -7.79
CA HIS A 437 -34.45 4.49 -7.36
C HIS A 437 -33.45 4.16 -6.25
N VAL A 438 -33.88 3.35 -5.26
CA VAL A 438 -33.01 2.89 -4.17
C VAL A 438 -31.83 2.10 -4.71
N ASP A 439 -32.07 1.21 -5.69
CA ASP A 439 -31.00 0.47 -6.37
C ASP A 439 -30.02 1.37 -7.10
N LYS A 440 -30.51 2.37 -7.82
CA LYS A 440 -29.65 3.34 -8.53
C LYS A 440 -28.77 4.12 -7.55
N VAL A 441 -29.31 4.53 -6.41
CA VAL A 441 -28.55 5.23 -5.37
C VAL A 441 -27.44 4.33 -4.81
N ALA A 442 -27.75 3.08 -4.46
CA ALA A 442 -26.77 2.12 -3.97
C ALA A 442 -25.67 1.84 -5.02
N GLN A 443 -26.05 1.62 -6.28
CA GLN A 443 -25.09 1.40 -7.36
C GLN A 443 -24.20 2.62 -7.62
N ARG A 444 -24.77 3.84 -7.59
CA ARG A 444 -23.98 5.07 -7.77
C ARG A 444 -22.96 5.23 -6.64
N PHE A 445 -23.36 4.97 -5.39
CA PHE A 445 -22.44 5.00 -4.25
C PHE A 445 -21.25 4.06 -4.45
N ILE A 446 -21.52 2.82 -4.88
CA ILE A 446 -20.47 1.83 -5.18
C ILE A 446 -19.58 2.28 -6.35
N GLN A 447 -20.15 2.87 -7.40
CA GLN A 447 -19.39 3.35 -8.56
C GLN A 447 -18.48 4.53 -8.22
N GLU A 448 -18.90 5.39 -7.29
CA GLU A 448 -18.11 6.53 -6.81
C GLU A 448 -17.03 6.11 -5.79
N ASP A 449 -17.05 4.86 -5.32
CA ASP A 449 -16.03 4.33 -4.41
C ASP A 449 -14.67 4.17 -5.12
N LYS A 450 -13.75 5.05 -4.77
CA LYS A 450 -12.38 5.09 -5.32
C LYS A 450 -11.50 3.96 -4.81
N SER A 451 -11.94 3.19 -3.81
CA SER A 451 -11.18 2.04 -3.31
C SER A 451 -11.25 0.84 -4.26
N GLY A 452 -12.14 0.87 -5.26
CA GLY A 452 -12.33 -0.23 -6.20
C GLY A 452 -12.98 -1.49 -5.61
N ARG A 453 -13.58 -1.38 -4.41
CA ARG A 453 -14.31 -2.47 -3.78
C ARG A 453 -15.52 -2.84 -4.63
N LYS A 454 -15.79 -4.15 -4.73
CA LYS A 454 -16.99 -4.68 -5.40
C LYS A 454 -17.82 -5.45 -4.39
N PHE A 455 -19.10 -5.12 -4.33
CA PHE A 455 -20.08 -5.77 -3.47
C PHE A 455 -20.87 -6.78 -4.28
N GLN A 456 -20.98 -8.00 -3.76
CA GLN A 456 -21.94 -8.99 -4.26
C GLN A 456 -23.37 -8.56 -3.88
N PRO A 457 -24.41 -9.04 -4.57
CA PRO A 457 -25.79 -8.67 -4.26
C PRO A 457 -26.19 -8.90 -2.80
N ASN A 458 -25.68 -9.96 -2.17
CA ASN A 458 -25.92 -10.27 -0.75
C ASN A 458 -25.15 -9.38 0.24
N GLN A 459 -24.27 -8.50 -0.25
CA GLN A 459 -23.53 -7.52 0.54
C GLN A 459 -24.15 -6.11 0.45
N ILE A 460 -25.23 -5.95 -0.31
CA ILE A 460 -26.02 -4.72 -0.41
C ILE A 460 -27.34 -4.97 0.33
N ILE A 461 -27.43 -4.52 1.57
CA ILE A 461 -28.56 -4.82 2.45
C ILE A 461 -29.49 -3.62 2.50
N LYS A 462 -30.69 -3.73 1.95
CA LYS A 462 -31.71 -2.69 2.05
C LYS A 462 -32.51 -2.87 3.34
N LEU A 463 -32.64 -1.81 4.14
CA LEU A 463 -33.40 -1.80 5.37
C LEU A 463 -34.43 -0.67 5.32
N LYS A 464 -35.67 -0.95 5.70
CA LYS A 464 -36.69 0.09 5.91
C LYS A 464 -36.64 0.54 7.37
N GLN A 465 -36.93 1.82 7.62
CA GLN A 465 -37.06 2.35 8.96
C GLN A 465 -38.00 1.48 9.82
N GLY A 466 -37.53 1.08 11.00
CA GLY A 466 -38.23 0.19 11.93
C GLY A 466 -38.05 -1.31 11.65
N SER A 467 -37.34 -1.69 10.58
CA SER A 467 -37.01 -3.09 10.24
C SER A 467 -35.52 -3.40 10.39
N GLU A 468 -34.78 -2.61 11.16
CA GLU A 468 -33.34 -2.77 11.35
C GLU A 468 -33.01 -4.01 12.18
N ASP A 469 -32.08 -4.83 11.69
CA ASP A 469 -31.61 -6.03 12.39
C ASP A 469 -30.53 -5.70 13.45
N GLY A 470 -30.25 -6.66 14.34
CA GLY A 470 -29.25 -6.47 15.39
C GLY A 470 -27.84 -6.17 14.86
N ALA A 471 -27.51 -6.64 13.65
CA ALA A 471 -26.22 -6.41 13.02
C ALA A 471 -26.07 -4.96 12.53
N PHE A 472 -27.12 -4.36 11.99
CA PHE A 472 -27.12 -2.94 11.65
C PHE A 472 -27.03 -2.07 12.90
N LYS A 473 -27.83 -2.38 13.92
CA LYS A 473 -27.89 -1.61 15.17
C LYS A 473 -26.55 -1.59 15.92
N SER A 474 -25.74 -2.64 15.83
CA SER A 474 -24.44 -2.72 16.52
C SER A 474 -23.39 -1.73 15.97
N TYR A 475 -23.62 -1.11 14.81
CA TYR A 475 -22.72 -0.06 14.29
C TYR A 475 -23.00 1.33 14.87
N PHE A 476 -24.04 1.46 15.69
CA PHE A 476 -24.38 2.69 16.40
C PHE A 476 -24.01 2.51 17.87
N PRO A 477 -23.17 3.38 18.45
CA PRO A 477 -22.70 3.23 19.83
C PRO A 477 -23.82 3.18 20.88
N LYS A 478 -24.97 3.79 20.57
CA LYS A 478 -26.19 3.77 21.37
C LYS A 478 -27.35 3.59 20.40
N TRP A 479 -28.15 2.55 20.57
CA TRP A 479 -29.39 2.34 19.82
C TRP A 479 -30.50 2.09 20.84
N ASN A 480 -31.50 2.98 20.88
CA ASN A 480 -32.64 2.88 21.80
C ASN A 480 -33.81 2.11 21.18
#